data_AF-R7CHJ2-F1
#
_entry.id   AF-R7CHJ2-F1
#
_cell.length_a   1.000
_cell.length_b   1.000
_cell.length_c   1.000
_cell.angle_alpha   90.00
_cell.angle_beta   90.00
_cell.angle_gamma   90.00
#
_symmetry.space_group_name_H-M   'P 1'
#
loop_
_entity.id
_entity.type
_entity.pdbx_description
1 polymer ?
#
loop_
_entity_poly.entity_id
_entity_poly.type
_entity_poly.pdbx_seq_one_letter_code
_entity_poly.pdbx_strand_id
1 'polypeptide(L)'
;MPSSPAVESQYTVIDATAGLGQDSFLLAAAGFSVEMYEQDPIIAALLQDALERGLKNAAIATVISNMHLYKQDSVSALKDRAYALGMTHPLGEAQNPIADNDSFAQTNLRKPGVIYLDPMFPARTKSAAVKKKFQLLHQLEHPCENETELFEAAQMLRPHKIVVKRMLKGPYLANKKPSYSIKGKAIRYDCYVYA
;
A
#
# COMPACT_ATOMS: atom_id res chain seq x y z
N MET A 1 36.25 -8.67 8.01
CA MET A 1 35.09 -8.68 8.93
C MET A 1 33.95 -9.32 8.17
N PRO A 2 33.35 -10.42 8.68
CA PRO A 2 32.22 -11.06 8.00
C PRO A 2 31.03 -10.09 8.00
N SER A 3 30.38 -9.96 6.84
CA SER A 3 29.17 -9.19 6.61
C SER A 3 28.09 -9.62 7.60
N SER A 4 27.54 -8.65 8.34
CA SER A 4 26.39 -8.85 9.21
C SER A 4 25.26 -9.51 8.39
N PRO A 5 24.62 -10.59 8.86
CA PRO A 5 23.54 -11.22 8.13
C PRO A 5 22.42 -10.18 7.97
N ALA A 6 21.93 -10.02 6.75
CA ALA A 6 20.72 -9.23 6.49
C ALA A 6 19.62 -9.82 7.38
N VAL A 7 19.13 -9.04 8.33
CA VAL A 7 17.96 -9.43 9.13
C VAL A 7 16.81 -9.48 8.12
N GLU A 8 16.48 -10.67 7.65
CA GLU A 8 15.31 -10.91 6.81
C GLU A 8 14.11 -10.44 7.62
N SER A 9 13.48 -9.33 7.20
CA SER A 9 12.40 -8.73 7.97
C SER A 9 11.28 -9.76 8.06
N GLN A 10 10.99 -10.23 9.27
CA GLN A 10 10.01 -11.30 9.48
C GLN A 10 8.57 -10.89 9.10
N TYR A 11 8.34 -9.58 8.86
CA TYR A 11 7.01 -9.03 8.60
C TYR A 11 7.01 -8.15 7.35
N THR A 12 6.26 -8.58 6.34
CA THR A 12 5.94 -7.78 5.15
C THR A 12 4.70 -6.93 5.38
N VAL A 13 4.78 -5.66 5.00
CA VAL A 13 3.65 -4.72 4.94
C VAL A 13 3.38 -4.39 3.48
N ILE A 14 2.11 -4.44 3.07
CA ILE A 14 1.70 -3.88 1.78
C ILE A 14 1.17 -2.48 2.01
N ASP A 15 1.75 -1.48 1.35
CA ASP A 15 1.14 -0.16 1.16
C ASP A 15 0.43 -0.14 -0.19
N ALA A 16 -0.91 -0.22 -0.17
CA ALA A 16 -1.71 -0.32 -1.39
C ALA A 16 -1.95 1.04 -2.08
N THR A 17 -1.47 2.13 -1.48
CA THR A 17 -1.71 3.51 -1.92
C THR A 17 -0.46 4.34 -1.68
N ALA A 18 0.65 3.93 -2.29
CA ALA A 18 1.98 4.39 -1.92
C ALA A 18 2.15 5.91 -2.05
N GLY A 19 1.57 6.52 -3.09
CA GLY A 19 1.72 7.95 -3.37
C GLY A 19 3.19 8.31 -3.49
N LEU A 20 3.63 9.31 -2.72
CA LEU A 20 5.04 9.72 -2.66
C LEU A 20 5.91 8.86 -1.72
N GLY A 21 5.38 7.77 -1.16
CA GLY A 21 6.11 6.81 -0.34
C GLY A 21 6.47 7.30 1.08
N GLN A 22 5.80 8.34 1.58
CA GLN A 22 6.14 8.93 2.90
C GLN A 22 5.86 7.97 4.06
N ASP A 23 4.65 7.42 4.13
CA ASP A 23 4.28 6.46 5.19
C ASP A 23 5.01 5.14 5.00
N SER A 24 5.17 4.69 3.74
CA SER A 24 6.01 3.56 3.36
C SER A 24 7.45 3.70 3.86
N PHE A 25 8.07 4.88 3.75
CA PHE A 25 9.41 5.12 4.27
C PHE A 25 9.48 4.98 5.79
N LEU A 26 8.46 5.47 6.52
CA LEU A 26 8.39 5.30 7.98
C LEU A 26 8.23 3.84 8.39
N LEU A 27 7.41 3.08 7.66
CA LEU A 27 7.25 1.63 7.87
C LEU A 27 8.58 0.90 7.61
N ALA A 28 9.25 1.21 6.50
CA ALA A 28 10.55 0.63 6.19
C ALA A 28 11.62 1.00 7.24
N ALA A 29 11.62 2.24 7.73
CA ALA A 29 12.51 2.71 8.78
C ALA A 29 12.25 2.02 10.13
N ALA A 30 11.02 1.57 10.38
CA ALA A 30 10.66 0.74 11.52
C ALA A 30 11.11 -0.73 11.36
N GLY A 31 11.70 -1.10 10.21
CA GLY A 31 12.27 -2.43 9.96
C GLY A 31 11.36 -3.39 9.18
N PHE A 32 10.23 -2.93 8.65
CA PHE A 32 9.37 -3.73 7.79
C PHE A 32 9.93 -3.79 6.36
N SER A 33 9.75 -4.92 5.66
CA SER A 33 9.80 -4.93 4.20
C SER A 33 8.46 -4.43 3.68
N VAL A 34 8.49 -3.37 2.87
CA VAL A 34 7.30 -2.67 2.38
C VAL A 34 7.16 -2.91 0.89
N GLU A 35 6.06 -3.56 0.50
CA GLU A 35 5.63 -3.64 -0.89
C GLU A 35 4.67 -2.47 -1.16
N MET A 36 5.04 -1.59 -2.08
CA MET A 36 4.36 -0.34 -2.36
C MET A 36 3.69 -0.40 -3.72
N TYR A 37 2.39 -0.12 -3.79
CA TYR A 37 1.65 -0.09 -5.05
C TYR A 37 1.28 1.35 -5.41
N GLU A 38 1.64 1.76 -6.63
CA GLU A 38 1.25 3.05 -7.19
C GLU A 38 0.81 2.86 -8.64
N GLN A 39 -0.44 3.25 -8.92
CA GLN A 39 -1.07 3.07 -10.23
C GLN A 39 -0.80 4.25 -11.16
N ASP A 40 -0.62 5.45 -10.62
CA ASP A 40 -0.36 6.63 -11.42
C ASP A 40 1.07 6.56 -11.97
N PRO A 41 1.26 6.51 -13.30
CA PRO A 41 2.58 6.30 -13.89
C PRO A 41 3.54 7.47 -13.61
N ILE A 42 3.03 8.68 -13.39
CA ILE A 42 3.84 9.87 -13.12
C ILE A 42 4.31 9.84 -11.66
N ILE A 43 3.40 9.59 -10.71
CA ILE A 43 3.75 9.46 -9.29
C ILE A 43 4.70 8.27 -9.10
N ALA A 44 4.43 7.14 -9.75
CA ALA A 44 5.30 5.97 -9.72
C ALA A 44 6.70 6.27 -10.27
N ALA A 45 6.82 7.05 -11.34
CA ALA A 45 8.12 7.47 -11.88
C ALA A 45 8.87 8.40 -10.92
N LEU A 46 8.18 9.36 -10.28
CA LEU A 46 8.75 10.25 -9.28
C LEU A 46 9.23 9.48 -8.04
N LEU A 47 8.44 8.51 -7.57
CA LEU A 47 8.80 7.66 -6.45
C LEU A 47 10.00 6.77 -6.80
N GLN A 48 10.00 6.16 -7.99
CA GLN A 48 11.13 5.35 -8.46
C GLN A 48 12.45 6.15 -8.47
N ASP A 49 12.45 7.35 -9.05
CA ASP A 49 13.64 8.23 -9.05
C ASP A 49 14.08 8.59 -7.63
N ALA A 50 13.13 8.81 -6.71
CA ALA A 50 13.44 9.07 -5.31
C ALA A 50 14.09 7.86 -4.61
N LEU A 51 13.61 6.63 -4.88
CA LEU A 51 14.20 5.39 -4.36
C LEU A 51 15.63 5.20 -4.89
N GLU A 52 15.86 5.41 -6.19
CA GLU A 52 17.19 5.28 -6.81
C GLU A 52 18.20 6.28 -6.23
N ARG A 53 17.78 7.53 -6.00
CA ARG A 53 18.60 8.52 -5.29
C ARG A 53 18.81 8.15 -3.83
N GLY A 54 17.78 7.59 -3.18
CA GLY A 54 17.82 7.15 -1.79
C GLY A 54 18.82 6.02 -1.53
N LEU A 55 18.91 5.04 -2.42
CA LEU A 55 19.89 3.94 -2.34
C LEU A 55 21.35 4.43 -2.40
N LYS A 56 21.60 5.56 -3.06
CA LYS A 56 22.94 6.19 -3.14
C LYS A 56 23.30 6.96 -1.87
N ASN A 57 22.35 7.19 -0.96
CA ASN A 57 22.57 7.90 0.30
C ASN A 57 22.79 6.90 1.44
N ALA A 58 24.03 6.81 1.92
CA ALA A 58 24.42 5.87 2.97
C ALA A 58 23.58 5.95 4.25
N ALA A 59 23.04 7.13 4.60
CA ALA A 59 22.24 7.30 5.82
C ALA A 59 20.87 6.62 5.76
N ILE A 60 20.31 6.42 4.56
CA ILE A 60 18.97 5.87 4.37
C ILE A 60 18.94 4.64 3.45
N ALA A 61 20.07 4.25 2.86
CA ALA A 61 20.15 3.16 1.89
C ALA A 61 19.50 1.85 2.41
N THR A 62 19.73 1.50 3.68
CA THR A 62 19.11 0.31 4.30
C THR A 62 17.59 0.41 4.44
N VAL A 63 17.07 1.61 4.71
CA VAL A 63 15.61 1.84 4.75
C VAL A 63 15.04 1.68 3.34
N ILE A 64 15.68 2.30 2.36
CA ILE A 64 15.23 2.28 0.97
C ILE A 64 15.31 0.87 0.37
N SER A 65 16.30 0.06 0.75
CA SER A 65 16.39 -1.34 0.29
C SER A 65 15.25 -2.22 0.78
N ASN A 66 14.50 -1.78 1.80
CA ASN A 66 13.30 -2.48 2.28
C ASN A 66 12.02 -2.02 1.55
N MET A 67 12.10 -1.03 0.66
CA MET A 67 10.97 -0.46 -0.06
C MET A 67 10.93 -0.98 -1.51
N HIS A 68 9.88 -1.72 -1.86
CA HIS A 68 9.74 -2.38 -3.16
C HIS A 68 8.54 -1.81 -3.91
N LEU A 69 8.79 -1.06 -4.99
CA LEU A 69 7.75 -0.39 -5.77
C LEU A 69 7.17 -1.28 -6.88
N TYR A 70 5.85 -1.39 -6.93
CA TYR A 70 5.05 -1.99 -8.00
C TYR A 70 4.22 -0.90 -8.68
N LYS A 71 4.46 -0.71 -9.98
CA LYS A 71 3.84 0.35 -10.80
C LYS A 71 2.54 -0.14 -11.44
N GLN A 72 1.54 -0.46 -10.63
CA GLN A 72 0.28 -1.05 -11.06
C GLN A 72 -0.86 -0.72 -10.08
N ASP A 73 -2.09 -0.96 -10.51
CA ASP A 73 -3.27 -0.90 -9.63
C ASP A 73 -3.18 -1.93 -8.50
N SER A 74 -3.36 -1.45 -7.28
CA SER A 74 -3.30 -2.30 -6.09
C SER A 74 -4.52 -3.20 -5.98
N VAL A 75 -5.71 -2.78 -6.43
CA VAL A 75 -6.90 -3.62 -6.35
C VAL A 75 -6.70 -4.89 -7.16
N SER A 76 -6.31 -4.75 -8.42
CA SER A 76 -6.05 -5.86 -9.33
C SER A 76 -4.93 -6.76 -8.77
N ALA A 77 -3.81 -6.17 -8.36
CA ALA A 77 -2.68 -6.95 -7.85
C ALA A 77 -2.97 -7.72 -6.55
N LEU A 78 -3.73 -7.13 -5.62
CA LEU A 78 -4.15 -7.82 -4.39
C LEU A 78 -5.11 -8.96 -4.71
N LYS A 79 -6.02 -8.78 -5.69
CA LYS A 79 -6.93 -9.84 -6.15
C LYS A 79 -6.17 -10.99 -6.80
N ASP A 80 -5.27 -10.69 -7.73
CA ASP A 80 -4.45 -11.69 -8.41
C ASP A 80 -3.61 -12.50 -7.43
N ARG A 81 -3.00 -11.83 -6.44
CA ARG A 81 -2.26 -12.49 -5.37
C ARG A 81 -3.16 -13.40 -4.52
N ALA A 82 -4.36 -12.95 -4.18
CA ALA A 82 -5.31 -13.78 -3.44
C ALA A 82 -5.73 -15.02 -4.24
N TYR A 83 -6.01 -14.89 -5.54
CA TYR A 83 -6.30 -16.02 -6.41
C TYR A 83 -5.12 -16.99 -6.52
N ALA A 84 -3.89 -16.48 -6.68
CA ALA A 84 -2.68 -17.29 -6.71
C ALA A 84 -2.44 -18.05 -5.39
N LEU A 85 -2.94 -17.54 -4.26
CA LEU A 85 -2.92 -18.20 -2.95
C LEU A 85 -4.12 -19.14 -2.71
N GLY A 86 -4.99 -19.34 -3.71
CA GLY A 86 -6.19 -20.16 -3.60
C GLY A 86 -7.29 -19.54 -2.74
N MET A 87 -7.24 -18.22 -2.50
CA MET A 87 -8.27 -17.49 -1.76
C MET A 87 -9.35 -17.05 -2.76
N THR A 88 -10.51 -17.69 -2.74
CA THR A 88 -11.64 -17.32 -3.58
C THR A 88 -12.62 -16.40 -2.86
N HIS A 89 -13.33 -15.59 -3.65
CA HIS A 89 -14.46 -14.79 -3.22
C HIS A 89 -15.58 -15.69 -2.65
N PRO A 90 -16.37 -15.25 -1.63
CA PRO A 90 -17.46 -16.06 -1.02
C PRO A 90 -18.59 -16.47 -1.98
N LEU A 91 -18.61 -15.94 -3.20
CA LEU A 91 -19.55 -16.27 -4.25
C LEU A 91 -18.70 -16.77 -5.43
N GLY A 92 -18.77 -18.08 -5.73
CA GLY A 92 -18.05 -18.73 -6.84
C GLY A 92 -18.33 -18.02 -8.17
N GLU A 93 -17.42 -18.05 -9.13
CA GLU A 93 -17.22 -19.20 -10.00
C GLU A 93 -15.74 -19.38 -10.40
N ALA A 94 -15.36 -20.64 -10.59
CA ALA A 94 -14.04 -21.04 -11.05
C ALA A 94 -13.89 -20.77 -12.56
N GLN A 95 -12.94 -19.91 -12.91
CA GLN A 95 -12.20 -19.99 -14.17
C GLN A 95 -10.74 -19.59 -13.92
N ASN A 96 -9.92 -20.62 -13.67
CA ASN A 96 -8.56 -20.66 -14.22
C ASN A 96 -8.70 -21.11 -15.68
N PRO A 97 -7.79 -20.82 -16.64
CA PRO A 97 -6.45 -20.21 -16.49
C PRO A 97 -6.13 -19.14 -17.57
N ILE A 98 -5.09 -18.31 -17.37
CA ILE A 98 -4.06 -18.02 -18.40
C ILE A 98 -2.72 -18.02 -17.67
N ALA A 99 -1.93 -19.05 -17.94
CA ALA A 99 -0.50 -19.05 -17.69
C ALA A 99 0.15 -18.39 -18.91
N ASP A 100 0.58 -17.13 -18.76
CA ASP A 100 1.58 -16.55 -19.64
C ASP A 100 2.84 -16.25 -18.83
N ASN A 101 3.91 -16.91 -19.26
CA ASN A 101 5.26 -16.76 -18.74
C ASN A 101 5.77 -15.37 -19.09
N ASP A 102 5.69 -14.43 -18.16
CA ASP A 102 6.70 -13.37 -18.08
C ASP A 102 6.87 -12.87 -16.65
N SER A 103 8.06 -13.17 -16.10
CA SER A 103 8.76 -12.42 -15.05
C SER A 103 8.02 -11.92 -13.79
N PHE A 104 6.93 -12.56 -13.35
CA PHE A 104 6.52 -12.51 -11.94
C PHE A 104 7.45 -13.41 -11.10
N ALA A 105 8.73 -13.06 -11.12
CA ALA A 105 9.81 -13.80 -10.50
C ALA A 105 9.60 -13.89 -8.99
N GLN A 106 9.09 -15.05 -8.54
CA GLN A 106 9.51 -15.80 -7.35
C GLN A 106 9.83 -15.00 -6.06
N THR A 107 9.16 -13.88 -5.82
CA THR A 107 9.21 -13.19 -4.53
C THR A 107 8.09 -13.76 -3.67
N ASN A 108 8.46 -14.67 -2.75
CA ASN A 108 7.67 -15.19 -1.64
C ASN A 108 6.17 -14.83 -1.69
N LEU A 109 5.34 -15.68 -2.33
CA LEU A 109 3.87 -15.68 -2.21
C LEU A 109 3.47 -16.03 -0.77
N ARG A 110 3.83 -15.17 0.18
CA ARG A 110 3.47 -15.25 1.58
C ARG A 110 2.33 -14.29 1.83
N LYS A 111 1.43 -14.70 2.70
CA LYS A 111 0.37 -13.84 3.23
C LYS A 111 1.00 -12.63 3.92
N PRO A 112 0.62 -11.38 3.56
CA PRO A 112 1.14 -10.20 4.24
C PRO A 112 0.64 -10.16 5.69
N GLY A 113 1.51 -9.70 6.60
CA GLY A 113 1.13 -9.50 7.99
C GLY A 113 0.16 -8.33 8.13
N VAL A 114 0.46 -7.22 7.43
CA VAL A 114 -0.32 -5.98 7.49
C VAL A 114 -0.55 -5.43 6.09
N ILE A 115 -1.75 -4.91 5.84
CA ILE A 115 -2.03 -4.07 4.68
C ILE A 115 -2.35 -2.66 5.17
N TYR A 116 -1.68 -1.67 4.63
CA TYR A 116 -1.85 -0.25 4.90
C TYR A 116 -2.57 0.43 3.73
N LEU A 117 -3.59 1.22 4.05
CA LEU A 117 -4.42 1.95 3.10
C LEU A 117 -4.50 3.43 3.51
N ASP A 118 -4.11 4.34 2.65
CA ASP A 118 -4.35 5.79 2.74
C ASP A 118 -4.94 6.28 1.39
N PRO A 119 -6.13 5.78 1.00
CA PRO A 119 -6.74 6.20 -0.24
C PRO A 119 -7.02 7.69 -0.17
N MET A 120 -6.46 8.41 -1.14
CA MET A 120 -6.63 9.83 -1.24
C MET A 120 -8.08 10.16 -1.56
N PHE A 121 -8.71 10.89 -0.65
CA PHE A 121 -10.10 11.28 -0.76
C PHE A 121 -10.29 12.23 -1.95
N PRO A 122 -11.39 12.10 -2.71
CA PRO A 122 -11.76 13.16 -3.64
C PRO A 122 -11.87 14.48 -2.87
N ALA A 123 -11.23 15.53 -3.41
CA ALA A 123 -11.16 16.83 -2.77
C ALA A 123 -12.56 17.38 -2.48
N ARG A 124 -12.79 17.85 -1.25
CA ARG A 124 -13.92 18.75 -0.97
C ARG A 124 -13.70 20.06 -1.71
N THR A 125 -14.76 20.55 -2.35
CA THR A 125 -14.89 21.78 -3.15
C THR A 125 -14.72 23.09 -2.36
N LYS A 126 -13.65 23.24 -1.55
CA LYS A 126 -13.22 24.55 -1.03
C LYS A 126 -11.70 24.64 -0.99
N SER A 127 -11.18 25.24 -2.05
CA SER A 127 -9.79 25.60 -2.29
C SER A 127 -9.22 26.48 -1.17
N ALA A 128 -8.62 25.87 -0.16
CA ALA A 128 -7.54 26.53 0.57
C ALA A 128 -6.28 26.43 -0.31
N ALA A 129 -5.50 27.50 -0.43
CA ALA A 129 -4.30 27.53 -1.25
C ALA A 129 -3.27 26.52 -0.73
N VAL A 130 -3.37 25.28 -1.21
CA VAL A 130 -2.40 24.24 -0.87
C VAL A 130 -1.11 24.58 -1.60
N LYS A 131 0.03 24.45 -0.90
CA LYS A 131 1.38 24.78 -1.42
C LYS A 131 1.53 24.25 -2.85
N LYS A 132 2.11 25.04 -3.77
CA LYS A 132 2.21 24.75 -5.24
C LYS A 132 2.47 23.28 -5.61
N LYS A 133 3.28 22.55 -4.84
CA LYS A 133 3.55 21.12 -5.03
C LYS A 133 2.29 20.23 -4.94
N PHE A 134 1.36 20.53 -4.05
CA PHE A 134 0.14 19.75 -3.83
C PHE A 134 -0.96 20.09 -4.84
N GLN A 135 -0.96 21.31 -5.39
CA GLN A 135 -1.84 21.66 -6.51
C GLN A 135 -1.49 20.89 -7.78
N LEU A 136 -0.20 20.64 -8.02
CA LEU A 136 0.28 19.87 -9.17
C LEU A 136 -0.03 18.37 -9.02
N LEU A 137 0.10 17.83 -7.80
CA LEU A 137 -0.27 16.45 -7.49
C LEU A 137 -1.78 16.22 -7.69
N HIS A 138 -2.63 17.11 -7.19
CA HIS A 138 -4.08 17.04 -7.41
C HIS A 138 -4.54 17.11 -8.87
N GLN A 139 -3.71 17.63 -9.78
CA GLN A 139 -4.01 17.65 -11.22
C GLN A 139 -3.62 16.35 -11.91
N LEU A 140 -2.75 15.56 -11.29
CA LEU A 140 -2.25 14.29 -11.81
C LEU A 140 -2.97 13.10 -11.18
N GLU A 141 -3.52 13.26 -9.98
CA GLU A 141 -4.17 12.18 -9.23
C GLU A 141 -5.55 11.80 -9.78
N HIS A 142 -5.75 10.50 -10.01
CA HIS A 142 -7.06 9.89 -10.18
C HIS A 142 -7.60 9.47 -8.80
N PRO A 143 -8.67 10.11 -8.28
CA PRO A 143 -9.28 9.69 -7.01
C PRO A 143 -9.66 8.21 -7.08
N CYS A 144 -9.46 7.48 -5.98
CA CYS A 144 -9.93 6.10 -5.89
C CYS A 144 -11.46 6.09 -6.06
N GLU A 145 -11.94 5.62 -7.21
CA GLU A 145 -13.36 5.66 -7.54
C GLU A 145 -14.17 4.64 -6.72
N ASN A 146 -13.50 3.64 -6.10
CA ASN A 146 -14.16 2.55 -5.39
C ASN A 146 -13.47 2.15 -4.07
N GLU A 147 -13.75 2.91 -3.00
CA GLU A 147 -13.31 2.60 -1.62
C GLU A 147 -13.67 1.18 -1.16
N THR A 148 -14.84 0.68 -1.59
CA THR A 148 -15.34 -0.64 -1.23
C THR A 148 -14.48 -1.74 -1.82
N GLU A 149 -14.17 -1.62 -3.10
CA GLU A 149 -13.38 -2.60 -3.83
C GLU A 149 -11.94 -2.69 -3.32
N LEU A 150 -11.30 -1.55 -3.01
CA LEU A 150 -9.98 -1.53 -2.37
C LEU A 150 -9.98 -2.27 -1.04
N PHE A 151 -10.98 -1.99 -0.19
CA PHE A 151 -11.07 -2.65 1.10
C PHE A 151 -11.33 -4.16 0.95
N GLU A 152 -12.19 -4.56 0.01
CA GLU A 152 -12.50 -5.96 -0.25
C GLU A 152 -11.32 -6.74 -0.83
N ALA A 153 -10.56 -6.14 -1.76
CA ALA A 153 -9.32 -6.73 -2.28
C ALA A 153 -8.29 -6.95 -1.17
N ALA A 154 -8.10 -5.96 -0.29
CA ALA A 154 -7.23 -6.09 0.88
C ALA A 154 -7.74 -7.18 1.85
N GLN A 155 -9.04 -7.25 2.08
CA GLN A 155 -9.66 -8.27 2.94
C GLN A 155 -9.54 -9.69 2.35
N MET A 156 -9.52 -9.82 1.02
CA MET A 156 -9.46 -11.12 0.33
C MET A 156 -8.14 -11.87 0.61
N LEU A 157 -7.03 -11.14 0.82
CA LEU A 157 -5.75 -11.69 1.26
C LEU A 157 -5.74 -12.17 2.72
N ARG A 158 -6.85 -11.94 3.45
CA ARG A 158 -7.06 -12.30 4.85
C ARG A 158 -5.94 -11.85 5.80
N PRO A 159 -5.30 -10.68 5.64
CA PRO A 159 -4.11 -10.29 6.42
C PRO A 159 -4.38 -10.33 7.93
N HIS A 160 -3.34 -10.38 8.77
CA HIS A 160 -3.56 -10.29 10.24
C HIS A 160 -4.18 -8.94 10.63
N LYS A 161 -3.84 -7.88 9.89
CA LYS A 161 -4.35 -6.54 10.14
C LYS A 161 -4.48 -5.73 8.85
N ILE A 162 -5.56 -4.96 8.73
CA ILE A 162 -5.67 -3.84 7.79
C ILE A 162 -5.65 -2.55 8.60
N VAL A 163 -4.79 -1.61 8.22
CA VAL A 163 -4.69 -0.29 8.84
C VAL A 163 -5.07 0.76 7.81
N VAL A 164 -6.05 1.59 8.14
CA VAL A 164 -6.55 2.63 7.25
C VAL A 164 -6.31 4.00 7.86
N LYS A 165 -5.55 4.85 7.18
CA LYS A 165 -5.36 6.24 7.58
C LYS A 165 -6.58 7.06 7.16
N ARG A 166 -7.13 7.85 8.09
CA ARG A 166 -8.31 8.68 7.87
C ARG A 166 -8.16 10.02 8.58
N MET A 167 -8.82 11.05 8.06
CA MET A 167 -9.06 12.27 8.83
C MET A 167 -9.84 11.95 10.12
N LEU A 168 -9.56 12.64 11.23
CA LEU A 168 -10.14 12.34 12.55
C LEU A 168 -11.68 12.25 12.53
N LYS A 169 -12.34 13.11 11.74
CA LYS A 169 -13.81 13.15 11.56
C LYS A 169 -14.30 12.60 10.21
N GLY A 170 -13.44 11.97 9.41
CA GLY A 170 -13.83 11.35 8.15
C GLY A 170 -14.69 10.08 8.36
N PRO A 171 -15.49 9.65 7.38
CA PRO A 171 -16.22 8.37 7.47
C PRO A 171 -15.24 7.19 7.59
N TYR A 172 -15.74 5.98 7.85
CA TYR A 172 -14.93 4.77 7.73
C TYR A 172 -14.77 4.36 6.27
N LEU A 173 -13.67 3.71 5.92
CA LEU A 173 -13.45 3.19 4.58
C LEU A 173 -14.49 2.10 4.28
N ALA A 174 -15.12 2.17 3.10
CA ALA A 174 -16.19 1.26 2.69
C ALA A 174 -17.37 1.19 3.69
N ASN A 175 -17.57 2.22 4.53
CA ASN A 175 -18.52 2.21 5.65
C ASN A 175 -18.37 1.04 6.64
N LYS A 176 -17.23 0.34 6.64
CA LYS A 176 -16.96 -0.80 7.55
C LYS A 176 -16.38 -0.29 8.86
N LYS A 177 -17.01 -0.61 9.99
CA LYS A 177 -16.53 -0.22 11.32
C LYS A 177 -15.23 -0.96 11.68
N PRO A 178 -14.16 -0.25 12.11
CA PRO A 178 -12.92 -0.91 12.52
C PRO A 178 -13.06 -1.64 13.86
N SER A 179 -12.17 -2.60 14.11
CA SER A 179 -12.04 -3.27 15.41
C SER A 179 -11.66 -2.26 16.51
N TYR A 180 -10.74 -1.35 16.20
CA TYR A 180 -10.38 -0.21 17.04
C TYR A 180 -9.78 0.92 16.19
N SER A 181 -9.67 2.13 16.73
CA SER A 181 -9.01 3.26 16.05
C SER A 181 -7.98 3.92 16.96
N ILE A 182 -6.80 4.25 16.42
CA ILE A 182 -5.78 5.06 17.09
C ILE A 182 -5.95 6.51 16.64
N LYS A 183 -6.25 7.42 17.57
CA LYS A 183 -6.55 8.82 17.25
C LYS A 183 -5.35 9.73 17.53
N GLY A 184 -4.96 10.51 16.53
CA GLY A 184 -4.06 11.65 16.66
C GLY A 184 -4.84 12.98 16.68
N LYS A 185 -4.11 14.09 16.48
CA LYS A 185 -4.69 15.44 16.50
C LYS A 185 -5.60 15.74 15.29
N ALA A 186 -5.18 15.33 14.10
CA ALA A 186 -5.90 15.58 12.84
C ALA A 186 -6.22 14.29 12.06
N ILE A 187 -5.40 13.26 12.25
CA ILE A 187 -5.48 11.97 11.58
C ILE A 187 -5.82 10.89 12.63
N ARG A 188 -6.51 9.85 12.20
CA ARG A 188 -6.65 8.59 12.95
C ARG A 188 -6.27 7.42 12.05
N TYR A 189 -5.93 6.30 12.68
CA TYR A 189 -5.71 5.02 12.02
C TYR A 189 -6.80 4.05 12.46
N ASP A 190 -7.66 3.66 11.53
CA ASP A 190 -8.70 2.66 11.74
C ASP A 190 -8.08 1.27 11.53
N CYS A 191 -8.15 0.40 12.54
CA CYS A 191 -7.51 -0.92 12.54
C CYS A 191 -8.57 -2.04 12.49
N TYR A 192 -8.45 -2.90 11.49
CA TYR A 192 -9.27 -4.10 11.31
C TYR A 192 -8.38 -5.30 11.59
N VAL A 193 -8.70 -6.08 12.61
CA VAL A 193 -7.92 -7.24 13.03
C VAL A 193 -8.70 -8.51 12.71
N TYR A 194 -8.00 -9.49 12.14
CA TYR A 194 -8.55 -10.79 11.78
C TYR A 194 -7.86 -11.87 12.61
N ALA A 195 -8.65 -12.80 13.14
CA ALA A 195 -8.19 -13.94 13.94
C ALA A 195 -7.69 -15.09 13.04
#